data_AF-A0A3M2WRP8-F1
#
_entry.id   AF-A0A3M2WRP8-F1
#
_cell.length_a   1.000
_cell.length_b   1.000
_cell.length_c   1.000
_cell.angle_alpha   90.00
_cell.angle_beta   90.00
_cell.angle_gamma   90.00
#
_symmetry.space_group_name_H-M   'P 1'
#
loop_
_entity.id
_entity.type
_entity.pdbx_description
1 polymer ?
#
loop_
_entity_poly.entity_id
_entity_poly.type
_entity_poly.pdbx_seq_one_letter_code
_entity_poly.pdbx_strand_id
1 'polypeptide(L)'
;MLLALLVGIVISAMLGLLNFSGLALQVAMPVWTTPEFSWAATVSISIPLFVVAMTSQNMPGVAVLRADGYSPPTSPLISVTGIASLVTAPFGCHGINLAAISAAICTSPQAHEDKDKRYTAAIWCGTFYAIAGIFGATLAGLFSAFPKELMLSIAALALLSSITNGLTVAMAEPRQREPALITFMVTASGLTLFSIGSAFWGIVAGLLTLLILNTRKA
;
A
#
# COMPACT_ATOMS: atom_id res chain seq x y z
N MET A 1 15.32 9.52 -5.25
CA MET A 1 15.38 8.33 -4.38
C MET A 1 16.61 7.45 -4.69
N LEU A 2 16.76 6.91 -5.90
CA LEU A 2 17.87 6.02 -6.25
C LEU A 2 19.26 6.65 -6.01
N LEU A 3 19.45 7.90 -6.43
CA LEU A 3 20.70 8.64 -6.17
C LEU A 3 20.98 8.79 -4.67
N ALA A 4 19.96 9.13 -3.86
CA ALA A 4 20.11 9.27 -2.41
C ALA A 4 20.47 7.93 -1.74
N LEU A 5 19.88 6.83 -2.20
CA LEU A 5 20.25 5.48 -1.76
C LEU A 5 21.71 5.17 -2.11
N LEU A 6 22.13 5.41 -3.35
CA LEU A 6 23.50 5.16 -3.79
C LEU A 6 24.52 5.96 -2.97
N VAL A 7 24.29 7.27 -2.79
CA VAL A 7 25.16 8.13 -1.98
C VAL A 7 25.18 7.65 -0.53
N GLY A 8 24.03 7.31 0.04
CA GLY A 8 23.93 6.81 1.42
C GLY A 8 24.67 5.48 1.62
N ILE A 9 24.60 4.56 0.66
CA ILE A 9 25.37 3.30 0.66
C ILE A 9 26.87 3.59 0.61
N VAL A 10 27.33 4.48 -0.29
CA VAL A 10 28.74 4.84 -0.42
C VAL A 10 29.28 5.44 0.87
N ILE A 11 28.56 6.40 1.48
CA ILE A 11 28.97 7.01 2.75
C ILE A 11 28.99 5.96 3.87
N SER A 12 27.97 5.11 3.97
CA SER A 12 27.89 4.05 4.98
C SER A 12 29.04 3.04 4.82
N ALA A 13 29.44 2.73 3.58
CA ALA A 13 30.58 1.87 3.28
C ALA A 13 31.90 2.53 3.72
N MET A 14 32.11 3.81 3.39
CA MET A 14 33.30 4.58 3.79
C MET A 14 33.43 4.69 5.31
N LEU A 15 32.32 4.73 6.04
CA LEU A 15 32.28 4.77 7.50
C LEU A 15 32.35 3.37 8.15
N GLY A 16 32.41 2.30 7.37
CA GLY A 16 32.45 0.92 7.90
C GLY A 16 31.16 0.49 8.61
N LEU A 17 30.03 1.14 8.33
CA LEU A 17 28.74 0.89 9.00
C LEU A 17 27.92 -0.23 8.35
N LEU A 18 28.35 -0.74 7.19
CA LEU A 18 27.69 -1.84 6.50
C LEU A 18 28.07 -3.18 7.11
N ASN A 19 27.07 -3.97 7.51
CA ASN A 19 27.30 -5.29 8.09
C ASN A 19 26.64 -6.41 7.28
N PHE A 20 27.41 -7.03 6.40
CA PHE A 20 26.95 -8.15 5.57
C PHE A 20 27.24 -9.54 6.17
N SER A 21 27.74 -9.62 7.41
CA SER A 21 28.17 -10.91 8.01
C SER A 21 27.03 -11.93 8.16
N GLY A 22 25.77 -11.48 8.22
CA GLY A 22 24.59 -12.32 8.26
C GLY A 22 23.84 -12.45 6.94
N LEU A 23 24.36 -11.91 5.83
CA LEU A 23 23.66 -11.95 4.54
C LEU A 23 23.84 -13.32 3.90
N ALA A 24 22.77 -14.10 3.87
CA ALA A 24 22.69 -15.36 3.15
C ALA A 24 21.53 -15.33 2.16
N LEU A 25 21.69 -16.03 1.04
CA LEU A 25 20.58 -16.29 0.13
C LEU A 25 19.58 -17.21 0.84
N GLN A 26 18.44 -16.67 1.21
CA GLN A 26 17.37 -17.35 1.91
C GLN A 26 16.05 -17.18 1.19
N VAL A 27 15.32 -18.30 1.11
CA VAL A 27 13.95 -18.32 0.63
C VAL A 27 13.01 -18.04 1.80
N ALA A 28 12.04 -17.15 1.60
CA ALA A 28 10.95 -16.89 2.53
C ALA A 28 10.10 -18.15 2.67
N MET A 29 10.00 -18.66 3.89
CA MET A 29 9.12 -19.79 4.21
C MET A 29 7.83 -19.29 4.86
N PRO A 30 6.68 -19.90 4.55
CA PRO A 30 5.43 -19.57 5.22
C PRO A 30 5.52 -19.95 6.70
N VAL A 31 5.39 -18.95 7.58
CA VAL A 31 5.36 -19.16 9.03
C VAL A 31 3.92 -19.05 9.49
N TRP A 32 3.41 -20.12 10.10
CA TRP A 32 2.08 -20.09 10.68
C TRP A 32 2.02 -19.18 11.90
N THR A 33 1.19 -18.15 11.83
CA THR A 33 0.85 -17.24 12.91
C THR A 33 -0.62 -17.44 13.24
N THR A 34 -0.91 -18.01 14.40
CA THR A 34 -2.30 -18.28 14.82
C THR A 34 -3.07 -16.95 14.91
N PRO A 35 -4.19 -16.80 14.17
CA PRO A 35 -4.97 -15.57 14.22
C PRO A 35 -5.58 -15.35 15.60
N GLU A 36 -5.42 -14.15 16.14
CA GLU A 36 -6.10 -13.70 17.34
C GLU A 36 -7.07 -12.58 17.00
N PHE A 37 -8.30 -12.68 17.50
CA PHE A 37 -9.30 -11.65 17.27
C PHE A 37 -9.16 -10.53 18.30
N SER A 38 -9.07 -9.29 17.82
CA SER A 38 -9.03 -8.10 18.66
C SER A 38 -9.97 -7.03 18.12
N TRP A 39 -10.91 -6.60 18.96
CA TRP A 39 -11.83 -5.52 18.62
C TRP A 39 -11.07 -4.21 18.37
N ALA A 40 -10.08 -3.91 19.21
CA ALA A 40 -9.25 -2.72 19.06
C ALA A 40 -8.49 -2.74 17.72
N ALA A 41 -7.87 -3.87 17.35
CA ALA A 41 -7.16 -3.99 16.07
C ALA A 41 -8.13 -3.91 14.87
N THR A 42 -9.31 -4.50 14.99
CA THR A 42 -10.35 -4.46 13.94
C THR A 42 -10.74 -3.02 13.63
N VAL A 43 -11.04 -2.22 14.66
CA VAL A 43 -11.46 -0.82 14.48
C VAL A 43 -10.26 0.06 14.10
N SER A 44 -9.12 -0.12 14.76
CA SER A 44 -7.96 0.75 14.60
C SER A 44 -7.16 0.50 13.33
N ILE A 45 -7.19 -0.72 12.78
CA ILE A 45 -6.31 -1.13 11.67
C ILE A 45 -7.14 -1.65 10.51
N SER A 46 -8.01 -2.63 10.73
CA SER A 46 -8.74 -3.29 9.64
C SER A 46 -9.69 -2.35 8.90
N ILE A 47 -10.46 -1.51 9.61
CA ILE A 47 -11.36 -0.53 8.98
C ILE A 47 -10.56 0.50 8.15
N PRO A 48 -9.53 1.18 8.69
CA PRO A 48 -8.71 2.10 7.89
C PRO A 48 -8.07 1.44 6.67
N LEU A 49 -7.46 0.26 6.83
CA LEU A 49 -6.84 -0.46 5.73
C LEU A 49 -7.85 -0.88 4.66
N PHE A 50 -9.06 -1.29 5.06
CA PHE A 50 -10.14 -1.61 4.12
C PHE A 50 -10.54 -0.37 3.30
N VAL A 51 -10.76 0.78 3.97
CA VAL A 51 -11.10 2.03 3.29
C VAL A 51 -10.01 2.43 2.31
N VAL A 52 -8.74 2.38 2.73
CA VAL A 52 -7.59 2.67 1.87
C VAL A 52 -7.55 1.71 0.68
N ALA A 53 -7.62 0.40 0.91
CA ALA A 53 -7.58 -0.60 -0.16
C ALA A 53 -8.74 -0.44 -1.16
N MET A 54 -9.94 -0.10 -0.69
CA MET A 54 -11.07 0.12 -1.57
C MET A 54 -10.90 1.39 -2.42
N THR A 55 -10.49 2.49 -1.79
CA THR A 55 -10.45 3.82 -2.43
C THR A 55 -9.24 4.01 -3.33
N SER A 56 -8.05 3.53 -2.95
CA SER A 56 -6.82 3.74 -3.71
C SER A 56 -6.49 2.64 -4.71
N GLN A 57 -6.98 1.41 -4.47
CA GLN A 57 -6.57 0.22 -5.23
C GLN A 57 -7.75 -0.41 -5.98
N ASN A 58 -8.75 -0.93 -5.26
CA ASN A 58 -9.83 -1.70 -5.88
C ASN A 58 -10.72 -0.86 -6.81
N MET A 59 -11.19 0.31 -6.36
CA MET A 59 -12.03 1.17 -7.20
C MET A 59 -11.27 1.69 -8.43
N PRO A 60 -10.06 2.28 -8.31
CA PRO A 60 -9.30 2.72 -9.47
C PRO A 60 -8.91 1.56 -10.40
N GLY A 61 -8.56 0.39 -9.87
CA GLY A 61 -8.23 -0.79 -10.66
C GLY A 61 -9.41 -1.27 -11.52
N VAL A 62 -10.63 -1.26 -10.98
CA VAL A 62 -11.85 -1.56 -11.76
C VAL A 62 -12.11 -0.46 -12.80
N ALA A 63 -11.87 0.81 -12.45
CA ALA A 63 -12.06 1.92 -13.38
C ALA A 63 -11.10 1.81 -14.58
N VAL A 64 -9.84 1.45 -14.34
CA VAL A 64 -8.82 1.18 -15.37
C VAL A 64 -9.26 0.03 -16.28
N LEU A 65 -9.69 -1.10 -15.71
CA LEU A 65 -10.18 -2.24 -16.49
C LEU A 65 -11.32 -1.82 -17.42
N ARG A 66 -12.30 -1.05 -16.91
CA ARG A 66 -13.43 -0.54 -17.70
C ARG A 66 -13.00 0.45 -18.78
N ALA A 67 -12.05 1.34 -18.48
CA ALA A 67 -11.51 2.30 -19.44
C ALA A 67 -10.81 1.59 -20.61
N ASP A 68 -10.13 0.48 -20.35
CA ASP A 68 -9.52 -0.38 -21.38
C ASP A 68 -10.51 -1.39 -22.00
N GLY A 69 -11.81 -1.23 -21.71
CA GLY A 69 -12.90 -1.99 -22.29
C GLY A 69 -13.08 -3.39 -21.73
N TYR A 70 -12.51 -3.71 -20.56
CA TYR A 70 -12.80 -4.94 -19.81
C TYR A 70 -13.91 -4.68 -18.79
N SER A 71 -14.96 -5.49 -18.82
CA SER A 71 -16.09 -5.38 -17.88
C SER A 71 -16.24 -6.63 -17.01
N PRO A 72 -15.22 -7.02 -16.22
CA PRO A 72 -15.37 -8.16 -15.33
C PRO A 72 -16.39 -7.85 -14.22
N PRO A 73 -17.10 -8.87 -13.71
CA PRO A 73 -18.02 -8.67 -12.60
C PRO A 73 -17.23 -8.25 -11.35
N THR A 74 -17.48 -7.02 -10.88
CA THR A 74 -16.67 -6.38 -9.83
C THR A 74 -16.75 -7.11 -8.48
N SER A 75 -17.93 -7.61 -8.11
CA SER A 75 -18.11 -8.31 -6.83
C SER A 75 -17.29 -9.61 -6.75
N PRO A 76 -17.39 -10.55 -7.71
CA PRO A 76 -16.53 -11.73 -7.74
C PRO A 76 -15.04 -11.42 -7.70
N LEU A 77 -14.60 -10.37 -8.41
CA LEU A 77 -13.20 -9.96 -8.44
C LEU A 77 -12.70 -9.59 -7.02
N ILE A 78 -13.43 -8.72 -6.33
CA ILE A 78 -13.08 -8.27 -4.97
C ILE A 78 -13.23 -9.43 -3.96
N SER A 79 -14.24 -10.28 -4.11
CA SER A 79 -14.45 -11.44 -3.23
C SER A 79 -13.30 -12.44 -3.31
N VAL A 80 -12.78 -12.72 -4.52
CA VAL A 80 -11.64 -13.63 -4.70
C VAL A 80 -10.38 -13.08 -4.01
N THR A 81 -10.08 -11.79 -4.17
CA THR A 81 -8.92 -11.20 -3.49
C THR A 81 -9.10 -11.17 -1.97
N GLY A 82 -10.33 -10.96 -1.49
CA GLY A 82 -10.66 -11.04 -0.06
C GLY A 82 -10.49 -12.44 0.52
N ILE A 83 -11.01 -13.48 -0.16
CA ILE A 83 -10.84 -14.88 0.26
C ILE A 83 -9.36 -15.26 0.24
N ALA A 84 -8.63 -14.89 -0.82
CA ALA A 84 -7.20 -15.14 -0.90
C ALA A 84 -6.45 -14.46 0.25
N SER A 85 -6.83 -13.23 0.62
CA SER A 85 -6.26 -12.53 1.78
C SER A 85 -6.54 -13.28 3.08
N LEU A 86 -7.76 -13.77 3.29
CA LEU A 86 -8.14 -14.52 4.49
C LEU A 86 -7.34 -15.83 4.62
N VAL A 87 -7.20 -16.58 3.53
CA VAL A 87 -6.45 -17.84 3.49
C VAL A 87 -4.96 -17.61 3.73
N THR A 88 -4.43 -16.49 3.25
CA THR A 88 -2.99 -16.17 3.37
C THR A 88 -2.65 -15.36 4.62
N ALA A 89 -3.63 -14.84 5.36
CA ALA A 89 -3.43 -14.04 6.56
C ALA A 89 -2.62 -14.74 7.66
N PRO A 90 -2.82 -16.03 7.98
CA PRO A 90 -2.00 -16.75 8.96
C PRO A 90 -0.52 -16.83 8.58
N PHE A 91 -0.18 -16.60 7.30
CA PHE A 91 1.19 -16.61 6.79
C PHE A 91 1.78 -15.20 6.66
N GLY A 92 1.16 -14.19 7.28
CA GLY A 92 1.64 -12.81 7.28
C GLY A 92 1.12 -11.93 6.14
N CYS A 93 0.11 -12.39 5.37
CA CYS A 93 -0.53 -11.52 4.37
C CYS A 93 -1.40 -10.46 5.05
N HIS A 94 -1.18 -9.19 4.72
CA HIS A 94 -1.96 -8.06 5.23
C HIS A 94 -3.08 -7.59 4.28
N GLY A 95 -3.25 -8.26 3.14
CA GLY A 95 -4.31 -7.99 2.17
C GLY A 95 -3.84 -8.06 0.72
N ILE A 96 -4.73 -8.56 -0.13
CA ILE A 96 -4.59 -8.65 -1.58
C ILE A 96 -5.65 -7.74 -2.20
N ASN A 97 -5.22 -6.86 -3.09
CA ASN A 97 -6.05 -5.87 -3.75
C ASN A 97 -5.67 -5.75 -5.23
N LEU A 98 -6.51 -5.06 -6.00
CA LEU A 98 -6.17 -4.70 -7.38
C LEU A 98 -5.07 -3.64 -7.40
N ALA A 99 -3.94 -3.95 -8.01
CA ALA A 99 -2.89 -2.97 -8.25
C ALA A 99 -3.28 -2.07 -9.44
N ALA A 100 -3.90 -0.92 -9.18
CA ALA A 100 -4.44 -0.04 -10.23
C ALA A 100 -3.38 0.40 -11.26
N ILE A 101 -2.16 0.73 -10.79
CA ILE A 101 -1.04 1.13 -11.66
C ILE A 101 -0.59 -0.04 -12.53
N SER A 102 -0.35 -1.21 -11.91
CA SER A 102 0.07 -2.40 -12.64
C SER A 102 -1.01 -2.87 -13.61
N ALA A 103 -2.29 -2.73 -13.25
CA ALA A 103 -3.41 -3.00 -14.13
C ALA A 103 -3.30 -2.13 -15.39
N ALA A 104 -3.16 -0.81 -15.25
CA ALA A 104 -3.08 0.12 -16.39
C ALA A 104 -1.93 -0.21 -17.35
N ILE A 105 -0.79 -0.68 -16.82
CA ILE A 105 0.34 -1.14 -17.63
C ILE A 105 -0.01 -2.45 -18.35
N CYS A 106 -0.57 -3.42 -17.64
CA CYS A 106 -0.86 -4.75 -18.18
C CYS A 106 -2.05 -4.76 -19.15
N THR A 107 -2.98 -3.81 -19.04
CA THR A 107 -4.17 -3.72 -19.91
C THR A 107 -3.96 -2.80 -21.11
N SER A 108 -2.86 -2.03 -21.13
CA SER A 108 -2.44 -1.16 -22.23
C SER A 108 -2.24 -1.91 -23.56
N PRO A 109 -2.52 -1.28 -24.72
CA PRO A 109 -2.18 -1.82 -26.04
C PRO A 109 -0.69 -2.17 -26.22
N GLN A 110 0.20 -1.60 -25.41
CA GLN A 110 1.63 -1.93 -25.44
C GLN A 110 1.93 -3.32 -24.87
N ALA A 111 1.04 -3.89 -24.05
CA ALA A 111 1.23 -5.22 -23.48
C ALA A 111 1.07 -6.32 -24.53
N HIS A 112 0.08 -6.17 -25.40
CA HIS A 112 -0.17 -7.06 -26.54
C HIS A 112 -1.17 -6.38 -27.50
N GLU A 113 -0.99 -6.56 -28.81
CA GLU A 113 -1.90 -6.03 -29.85
C GLU A 113 -3.32 -6.59 -29.67
N ASP A 114 -3.42 -7.92 -29.65
CA ASP A 114 -4.64 -8.66 -29.29
C ASP A 114 -5.03 -8.41 -27.82
N LYS A 115 -6.21 -7.81 -27.64
CA LYS A 115 -6.79 -7.48 -26.33
C LYS A 115 -6.94 -8.72 -25.45
N ASP A 116 -7.39 -9.84 -26.01
CA ASP A 116 -7.68 -11.05 -25.22
C ASP A 116 -6.41 -11.77 -24.75
N LYS A 117 -5.23 -11.32 -25.18
CA LYS A 117 -3.92 -11.86 -24.80
C LYS A 117 -3.13 -10.97 -23.85
N ARG A 118 -3.64 -9.78 -23.49
CA ARG A 118 -2.94 -8.85 -22.60
C ARG A 118 -2.74 -9.38 -21.17
N TYR A 119 -3.54 -10.36 -20.75
CA TYR A 119 -3.36 -11.05 -19.46
C TYR A 119 -1.98 -11.69 -19.30
N THR A 120 -1.28 -12.00 -20.39
CA THR A 120 0.09 -12.53 -20.37
C THR A 120 1.07 -11.59 -19.67
N ALA A 121 0.90 -10.27 -19.84
CA ALA A 121 1.69 -9.28 -19.11
C ALA A 121 1.45 -9.36 -17.60
N ALA A 122 0.21 -9.56 -17.18
CA ALA A 122 -0.13 -9.75 -15.77
C ALA A 122 0.45 -11.05 -15.20
N ILE A 123 0.46 -12.15 -15.98
CA ILE A 123 1.10 -13.41 -15.57
C ILE A 123 2.60 -13.22 -15.33
N TRP A 124 3.31 -12.57 -16.26
CA TRP A 124 4.75 -12.33 -16.11
C TRP A 124 5.04 -11.36 -14.95
N CYS A 125 4.25 -10.30 -14.81
CA CYS A 125 4.33 -9.38 -13.68
C CYS A 125 4.18 -10.13 -12.34
N GLY A 126 3.13 -10.96 -12.23
CA GLY A 126 2.89 -11.80 -11.04
C GLY A 126 4.00 -12.83 -10.82
N THR A 127 4.54 -13.43 -11.87
CA THR A 127 5.65 -14.41 -11.80
C THR A 127 6.91 -13.75 -11.26
N PHE A 128 7.29 -12.58 -11.78
CA PHE A 128 8.45 -11.84 -11.29
C PHE A 128 8.25 -11.35 -9.85
N TYR A 129 7.04 -10.92 -9.49
CA TYR A 129 6.72 -10.58 -8.10
C TYR A 129 6.78 -11.79 -7.17
N ALA A 130 6.33 -12.97 -7.62
CA ALA A 130 6.44 -14.20 -6.84
C ALA A 130 7.90 -14.61 -6.65
N ILE A 131 8.74 -14.54 -7.70
CA ILE A 131 10.18 -14.79 -7.60
C ILE A 131 10.82 -13.81 -6.61
N ALA A 132 10.53 -12.51 -6.72
CA ALA A 132 11.04 -11.52 -5.78
C ALA A 132 10.56 -11.79 -4.33
N GLY A 133 9.30 -12.18 -4.16
CA GLY A 133 8.71 -12.54 -2.87
C GLY A 133 9.34 -13.78 -2.23
N ILE A 134 9.68 -14.79 -3.04
CA ILE A 134 10.45 -15.98 -2.60
C ILE A 134 11.77 -15.55 -1.96
N PHE A 135 12.45 -14.53 -2.49
CA PHE A 135 13.69 -14.00 -1.90
C PHE A 135 13.46 -12.88 -0.87
N GLY A 136 12.23 -12.73 -0.36
CA GLY A 136 11.89 -11.70 0.63
C GLY A 136 12.74 -11.76 1.89
N ALA A 137 13.10 -12.97 2.37
CA ALA A 137 14.01 -13.14 3.51
C ALA A 137 15.42 -12.60 3.21
N THR A 138 15.92 -12.83 1.99
CA THR A 138 17.20 -12.28 1.53
C THR A 138 17.15 -10.75 1.48
N LEU A 139 16.06 -10.17 0.97
CA LEU A 139 15.86 -8.73 0.92
C LEU A 139 15.77 -8.11 2.32
N ALA A 140 15.09 -8.75 3.26
CA ALA A 140 15.05 -8.32 4.66
C ALA A 140 16.46 -8.36 5.29
N GLY A 141 17.22 -9.42 5.03
CA GLY A 141 18.62 -9.52 5.45
C GLY A 141 19.49 -8.41 4.85
N LEU A 142 19.30 -8.08 3.58
CA LEU A 142 20.02 -6.99 2.91
C LEU A 142 19.70 -5.63 3.55
N PHE A 143 18.44 -5.34 3.86
CA PHE A 143 18.07 -4.11 4.55
C PHE A 143 18.59 -4.05 5.99
N SER A 144 18.73 -5.19 6.67
CA SER A 144 19.35 -5.26 8.00
C SER A 144 20.86 -4.99 7.98
N ALA A 145 21.51 -5.13 6.82
CA ALA A 145 22.93 -4.81 6.65
C ALA A 145 23.19 -3.29 6.57
N PHE A 146 22.16 -2.49 6.35
CA PHE A 146 22.25 -1.03 6.26
C PHE A 146 22.02 -0.37 7.62
N PRO A 147 22.65 0.80 7.89
CA PRO A 147 22.38 1.58 9.08
C PRO A 147 20.90 1.95 9.16
N LYS A 148 20.34 1.92 10.38
CA LYS A 148 18.92 2.24 10.62
C LYS A 148 18.57 3.64 10.12
N GLU A 149 19.49 4.58 10.27
CA GLU A 149 19.38 5.99 9.87
C GLU A 149 19.24 6.11 8.35
N LEU A 150 20.01 5.33 7.58
CA LEU A 150 19.90 5.28 6.12
C LEU A 150 18.52 4.74 5.70
N MET A 151 18.10 3.63 6.30
CA MET A 151 16.79 3.02 6.01
C MET A 151 15.63 3.96 6.32
N LEU A 152 15.65 4.61 7.49
CA LEU A 152 14.65 5.60 7.88
C LEU A 152 14.61 6.80 6.91
N SER A 153 15.79 7.29 6.50
CA SER A 153 15.89 8.42 5.57
C SER A 153 15.33 8.07 4.19
N ILE A 154 15.66 6.89 3.66
CA ILE A 154 15.15 6.43 2.36
C ILE A 154 13.65 6.15 2.44
N ALA A 155 13.17 5.55 3.53
CA ALA A 155 11.73 5.36 3.76
C ALA A 155 10.99 6.70 3.79
N ALA A 156 11.50 7.69 4.52
CA ALA A 156 10.90 9.03 4.57
C ALA A 156 10.87 9.72 3.19
N LEU A 157 11.97 9.64 2.43
CA LEU A 157 12.04 10.19 1.07
C LEU A 157 11.08 9.48 0.10
N ALA A 158 10.92 8.16 0.24
CA ALA A 158 9.96 7.39 -0.57
C ALA A 158 8.52 7.82 -0.26
N LEU A 159 8.19 7.98 1.03
CA LEU A 159 6.87 8.41 1.49
C LEU A 159 6.52 9.83 1.06
N LEU A 160 7.50 10.73 0.88
CA LEU A 160 7.25 12.11 0.47
C LEU A 160 6.46 12.18 -0.86
N SER A 161 6.80 11.33 -1.83
CA SER A 161 6.08 11.26 -3.11
C SER A 161 4.62 10.82 -2.93
N SER A 162 4.38 9.86 -2.05
CA SER A 162 3.05 9.32 -1.75
C SER A 162 2.20 10.35 -0.99
N ILE A 163 2.80 11.06 -0.03
CA ILE A 163 2.14 12.14 0.72
C ILE A 163 1.76 13.27 -0.22
N THR A 164 2.68 13.73 -1.06
CA THR A 164 2.42 14.80 -2.04
C THR A 164 1.28 14.40 -2.96
N ASN A 165 1.34 13.22 -3.59
CA ASN A 165 0.28 12.75 -4.48
C ASN A 165 -1.06 12.61 -3.75
N GLY A 166 -1.07 12.02 -2.55
CA GLY A 166 -2.26 11.86 -1.73
C GLY A 166 -2.91 13.20 -1.39
N LEU A 167 -2.11 14.19 -0.97
CA LEU A 167 -2.60 15.54 -0.68
C LEU A 167 -3.08 16.26 -1.94
N THR A 168 -2.38 16.14 -3.07
CA THR A 168 -2.82 16.73 -4.34
C THR A 168 -4.21 16.21 -4.74
N VAL A 169 -4.44 14.90 -4.66
CA VAL A 169 -5.73 14.29 -4.96
C VAL A 169 -6.79 14.70 -3.92
N ALA A 170 -6.46 14.65 -2.63
CA ALA A 170 -7.40 14.98 -1.56
C ALA A 170 -7.82 16.46 -1.55
N MET A 171 -6.96 17.37 -2.03
CA MET A 171 -7.22 18.82 -2.11
C MET A 171 -7.87 19.26 -3.44
N ALA A 172 -8.12 18.32 -4.37
CA ALA A 172 -8.59 18.63 -5.72
C ALA A 172 -9.95 19.36 -5.72
N GLU A 173 -10.91 18.90 -4.91
CA GLU A 173 -12.25 19.48 -4.80
C GLU A 173 -12.27 20.60 -3.75
N PRO A 174 -12.49 21.89 -4.12
CA PRO A 174 -12.47 23.01 -3.19
C PRO A 174 -13.40 22.84 -2.00
N ARG A 175 -14.58 22.21 -2.19
CA ARG A 175 -15.56 22.00 -1.12
C ARG A 175 -15.14 20.95 -0.09
N GLN A 176 -14.15 20.10 -0.40
CA GLN A 176 -13.71 18.99 0.44
C GLN A 176 -12.34 19.22 1.10
N ARG A 177 -11.69 20.35 0.83
CA ARG A 177 -10.34 20.66 1.34
C ARG A 177 -10.25 20.68 2.86
N GLU A 178 -11.19 21.34 3.54
CA GLU A 178 -11.21 21.40 5.00
C GLU A 178 -11.36 20.00 5.64
N PRO A 179 -12.34 19.16 5.25
CA PRO A 179 -12.43 17.77 5.71
C PRO A 179 -11.16 16.96 5.47
N ALA A 180 -10.60 17.04 4.26
CA ALA A 180 -9.41 16.29 3.90
C ALA A 180 -8.16 16.74 4.68
N LEU A 181 -8.02 18.05 4.97
CA LEU A 181 -6.95 18.57 5.81
C LEU A 181 -7.09 18.08 7.26
N ILE A 182 -8.30 18.07 7.80
CA ILE A 182 -8.59 17.54 9.14
C ILE A 182 -8.27 16.04 9.21
N THR A 183 -8.68 15.24 8.22
CA THR A 183 -8.29 13.83 8.14
C THR A 183 -6.78 13.67 8.21
N PHE A 184 -6.04 14.41 7.36
CA PHE A 184 -4.58 14.32 7.33
C PHE A 184 -3.95 14.71 8.68
N MET A 185 -4.33 15.84 9.27
CA MET A 185 -3.76 16.32 10.54
C MET A 185 -4.06 15.36 11.70
N VAL A 186 -5.28 14.85 11.80
CA VAL A 186 -5.63 13.89 12.84
C VAL A 186 -4.88 12.58 12.64
N THR A 187 -4.79 12.05 11.42
CA THR A 187 -4.02 10.83 11.15
C THR A 187 -2.53 11.01 11.46
N ALA A 188 -1.95 12.16 11.10
CA ALA A 188 -0.53 12.47 11.33
C ALA A 188 -0.19 12.77 12.81
N SER A 189 -1.18 13.06 13.65
CA SER A 189 -0.95 13.48 15.04
C SER A 189 -0.39 12.40 15.97
N GLY A 190 -0.48 11.11 15.59
CA GLY A 190 -0.14 9.99 16.48
C GLY A 190 -1.15 9.79 17.65
N LEU A 191 -2.27 10.51 17.63
CA LEU A 191 -3.34 10.41 18.62
C LEU A 191 -3.80 8.96 18.79
N THR A 192 -3.95 8.53 20.05
CA THR A 192 -4.60 7.27 20.40
C THR A 192 -5.70 7.57 21.42
N LEU A 193 -6.94 7.23 21.09
CA LEU A 193 -8.10 7.36 21.97
C LEU A 193 -8.80 6.01 22.10
N PHE A 194 -9.13 5.60 23.32
CA PHE A 194 -9.79 4.32 23.59
C PHE A 194 -9.05 3.11 23.00
N SER A 195 -7.71 3.14 23.02
CA SER A 195 -6.84 2.13 22.38
C SER A 195 -7.00 2.01 20.86
N ILE A 196 -7.61 3.02 20.22
CA ILE A 196 -7.76 3.13 18.77
C ILE A 196 -6.84 4.25 18.27
N GLY A 197 -5.99 3.91 17.30
CA GLY A 197 -5.00 4.80 16.73
C GLY A 197 -5.58 5.87 15.79
N SER A 198 -4.72 6.81 15.44
CA SER A 198 -5.05 8.04 14.72
C SER A 198 -5.60 7.83 13.31
N ALA A 199 -5.27 6.72 12.64
CA ALA A 199 -5.77 6.42 11.30
C ALA A 199 -7.29 6.33 11.26
N PHE A 200 -7.90 5.61 12.21
CA PHE A 200 -9.36 5.53 12.33
C PHE A 200 -9.96 6.89 12.68
N TRP A 201 -9.40 7.57 13.68
CA TRP A 201 -9.90 8.88 14.12
C TRP A 201 -9.78 9.95 13.04
N GLY A 202 -8.79 9.87 12.14
CA GLY A 202 -8.69 10.79 11.01
C GLY A 202 -9.80 10.59 9.98
N ILE A 203 -10.20 9.35 9.71
CA ILE A 203 -11.37 9.05 8.88
C ILE A 203 -12.63 9.61 9.54
N VAL A 204 -12.84 9.33 10.83
CA VAL A 204 -14.01 9.82 11.57
C VAL A 204 -14.06 11.34 11.59
N ALA A 205 -12.96 12.01 11.94
CA ALA A 205 -12.90 13.46 12.01
C ALA A 205 -13.18 14.10 10.64
N GLY A 206 -12.58 13.59 9.56
CA GLY A 206 -12.84 14.07 8.22
C GLY A 206 -14.29 13.89 7.78
N LEU A 207 -14.87 12.71 8.01
CA LEU A 207 -16.26 12.45 7.68
C LEU A 207 -17.21 13.37 8.47
N LEU A 208 -16.95 13.58 9.77
CA LEU A 208 -17.73 14.50 10.59
C LEU A 208 -17.63 15.93 10.06
N THR A 209 -16.42 16.41 9.74
CA THR A 209 -16.24 17.74 9.14
C THR A 209 -16.97 17.86 7.81
N LEU A 210 -16.87 16.84 6.94
CA LEU A 210 -17.57 16.81 5.66
C LEU A 210 -19.08 16.91 5.83
N LEU A 211 -19.64 16.15 6.78
CA LEU A 211 -21.07 16.16 7.09
C LEU A 211 -21.52 17.52 7.64
N ILE A 212 -20.79 18.11 8.58
CA ILE A 212 -21.12 19.41 9.18
C ILE A 212 -21.11 20.53 8.13
N LEU A 213 -20.11 20.53 7.24
CA LEU A 213 -19.97 21.57 6.21
C LEU A 213 -20.98 21.42 5.07
N ASN A 214 -21.43 20.20 4.78
CA ASN A 214 -22.44 19.95 3.75
C ASN A 214 -23.88 20.14 4.27
N THR A 215 -24.16 19.81 5.53
CA THR A 215 -25.49 20.03 6.15
C THR A 215 -25.80 21.50 6.38
N ARG A 216 -24.81 22.37 6.59
CA ARG A 216 -24.99 23.83 6.66
C ARG A 216 -25.35 24.51 5.33
N LYS A 217 -25.30 23.78 4.22
CA LYS A 217 -25.57 24.31 2.86
C LYS A 217 -26.87 23.77 2.24
N ALA A 218 -27.56 22.87 2.92
CA ALA A 218 -28.90 22.40 2.59
C ALA A 218 -29.94 23.22 3.36
#